data_AF-A0A355QFX4-F1
#
_entry.id   AF-A0A355QFX4-F1
#
_cell.length_a   1.000
_cell.length_b   1.000
_cell.length_c   1.000
_cell.angle_alpha   90.00
_cell.angle_beta   90.00
_cell.angle_gamma   90.00
#
_symmetry.space_group_name_H-M   'P 1'
#
loop_
_entity.id
_entity.type
_entity.pdbx_description
1 polymer ?
#
loop_
_entity_poly.entity_id
_entity_poly.type
_entity_poly.pdbx_seq_one_letter_code
_entity_poly.pdbx_strand_id
1 'polypeptide(L)' 'LVAAEARDRGVPIRIGVNGGSLHPDLYEKHGGRVTPEAMVESALAEIGYFAEVGFDLIKISVKASSVPIMIE' A
#
# COMPACT_ATOMS: atom_id res chain seq x y z
N LEU A 1 11.25 -10.06 -8.75
CA LEU A 1 11.29 -10.24 -10.22
C LEU A 1 10.36 -9.27 -10.95
N VAL A 2 9.08 -9.15 -10.59
CA VAL A 2 8.13 -8.23 -11.28
C VAL A 2 8.58 -6.76 -11.24
N ALA A 3 8.92 -6.22 -10.07
CA ALA A 3 9.35 -4.83 -9.94
C ALA A 3 10.63 -4.51 -10.72
N ALA A 4 11.60 -5.43 -10.74
CA ALA A 4 12.82 -5.29 -11.53
C ALA A 4 12.52 -5.28 -13.04
N GLU A 5 11.69 -6.21 -13.52
CA GLU A 5 11.29 -6.26 -14.93
C GLU A 5 10.51 -5.02 -15.36
N ALA A 6 9.63 -4.51 -14.49
CA ALA A 6 8.89 -3.29 -14.73
C ALA A 6 9.83 -2.07 -14.78
N ARG A 7 10.86 -2.03 -13.94
CA ARG A 7 11.91 -0.99 -13.94
C ARG A 7 12.59 -0.93 -15.29
N ASP A 8 13.07 -2.09 -15.75
CA ASP A 8 13.91 -2.20 -16.96
C ASP A 8 13.10 -1.84 -18.22
N ARG A 9 11.76 -1.92 -18.14
CA ARG A 9 10.82 -1.53 -19.20
C ARG A 9 10.19 -0.15 -19.02
N GLY A 10 10.47 0.56 -17.92
CA GLY A 10 9.84 1.84 -17.60
C GLY A 10 8.31 1.77 -17.39
N VAL A 11 7.79 0.62 -16.96
CA VAL A 11 6.34 0.42 -16.75
C VAL A 11 6.00 0.76 -15.29
N PRO A 12 5.12 1.73 -15.02
CA PRO A 12 4.77 2.09 -13.66
C PRO A 12 3.90 1.01 -12.99
N ILE A 13 4.08 0.84 -11.68
CA ILE A 13 3.28 -0.08 -10.86
C ILE A 13 2.38 0.72 -9.92
N ARG A 14 1.10 0.34 -9.83
CA ARG A 14 0.18 0.91 -8.84
C ARG A 14 0.10 0.01 -7.61
N ILE A 15 0.51 0.53 -6.46
CA ILE A 15 0.32 -0.09 -5.14
C ILE A 15 -1.11 0.22 -4.70
N GLY A 16 -1.89 -0.84 -4.46
CA GLY A 16 -3.30 -0.73 -4.09
C GLY A 16 -3.54 -1.27 -2.69
N VAL A 17 -3.87 -0.38 -1.75
CA VAL A 17 -4.27 -0.76 -0.40
C VAL A 17 -5.79 -0.70 -0.28
N ASN A 18 -6.37 -1.75 0.29
CA ASN A 18 -7.81 -1.83 0.54
C ASN A 18 -8.05 -2.16 2.01
N GLY A 19 -8.86 -1.36 2.69
CA GLY A 19 -9.21 -1.56 4.09
C GLY A 19 -9.84 -2.93 4.37
N GLY A 20 -10.59 -3.49 3.41
CA GLY A 20 -11.19 -4.81 3.54
C GLY A 20 -10.22 -5.99 3.42
N SER A 21 -8.96 -5.73 3.07
CA SER A 21 -7.92 -6.76 2.91
C SER A 21 -6.59 -6.33 3.53
N LEU A 22 -6.63 -5.59 4.64
CA LEU A 22 -5.43 -5.30 5.42
C LEU A 22 -4.81 -6.59 5.95
N HIS A 23 -3.49 -6.61 6.10
CA HIS A 23 -2.79 -7.72 6.73
C HIS A 23 -3.31 -7.93 8.15
N PRO A 24 -3.60 -9.17 8.60
CA PRO A 24 -4.15 -9.44 9.92
C PRO A 24 -3.34 -8.81 11.07
N ASP A 25 -2.03 -8.97 11.06
CA ASP A 25 -1.15 -8.40 12.10
C ASP A 25 -1.24 -6.87 12.17
N LEU A 26 -1.39 -6.22 11.02
CA LEU A 26 -1.53 -4.77 10.95
C LEU A 26 -2.91 -4.34 11.44
N TYR A 27 -3.96 -5.07 11.07
CA TYR A 27 -5.31 -4.84 11.56
C TYR A 27 -5.40 -4.96 13.09
N GLU A 28 -4.77 -6.00 13.66
CA GLU A 28 -4.69 -6.21 15.11
C GLU A 28 -3.87 -5.12 15.80
N LYS A 29 -2.70 -4.75 15.25
CA LYS A 29 -1.86 -3.64 15.74
C LYS A 29 -2.63 -2.33 15.85
N HIS A 30 -3.56 -2.07 14.92
CA HIS A 30 -4.38 -0.85 14.88
C HIS A 30 -5.73 -1.01 15.60
N GLY A 31 -5.85 -2.01 16.48
CA GLY A 31 -6.97 -2.18 17.39
C GLY A 31 -8.17 -2.89 16.79
N GLY A 32 -7.97 -3.74 15.79
CA GLY A 32 -9.03 -4.53 15.17
C GLY A 32 -10.01 -3.67 14.38
N ARG A 33 -9.51 -2.62 13.72
CA ARG A 33 -10.31 -1.72 12.88
C ARG A 33 -9.48 -1.22 11.70
N VAL A 34 -10.18 -0.90 10.63
CA VAL A 34 -9.58 -0.15 9.51
C VAL A 34 -9.44 1.30 9.97
N THR A 35 -8.22 1.82 10.00
CA THR A 35 -7.93 3.23 10.26
C THR A 35 -7.09 3.81 9.12
N PRO A 36 -7.10 5.15 8.93
CA PRO A 36 -6.21 5.81 7.98
C PRO A 36 -4.74 5.42 8.20
N GLU A 37 -4.29 5.36 9.45
CA GLU A 37 -2.91 5.02 9.81
C GLU A 37 -2.56 3.59 9.41
N ALA A 38 -3.46 2.63 9.64
CA ALA A 38 -3.26 1.25 9.21
C ALA A 38 -3.13 1.15 7.68
N MET A 39 -3.94 1.93 6.95
CA MET A 39 -3.90 1.94 5.49
C MET A 39 -2.62 2.60 4.96
N VAL A 40 -2.18 3.70 5.57
CA VAL A 40 -0.92 4.37 5.22
C VAL A 40 0.28 3.49 5.56
N GLU A 41 0.29 2.85 6.73
CA GLU A 41 1.37 1.93 7.13
C GLU A 41 1.48 0.76 6.16
N SER A 42 0.34 0.18 5.75
CA SER A 42 0.33 -0.86 4.71
C SER A 42 0.94 -0.37 3.40
N ALA A 43 0.60 0.86 2.95
CA ALA A 43 1.16 1.42 1.74
C ALA A 43 2.67 1.66 1.85
N LEU A 44 3.14 2.20 2.99
CA LEU A 44 4.55 2.47 3.24
C LEU A 44 5.38 1.18 3.30
N ALA A 45 4.85 0.11 3.89
CA ALA A 45 5.50 -1.20 3.91
C ALA A 45 5.72 -1.73 2.49
N GLU A 46 4.67 -1.67 1.64
CA GLU A 46 4.78 -2.08 0.24
C GLU A 46 5.81 -1.23 -0.53
N ILE A 47 5.79 0.09 -0.36
CA ILE A 47 6.78 1.00 -0.97
C ILE A 47 8.20 0.61 -0.58
N GLY A 48 8.43 0.22 0.68
CA GLY A 48 9.72 -0.27 1.17
C GLY A 48 10.27 -1.42 0.33
N TYR A 49 9.44 -2.41 -0.01
CA TYR A 49 9.87 -3.55 -0.85
C TYR A 49 10.26 -3.13 -2.28
N PHE A 50 9.59 -2.13 -2.86
CA PHE A 50 9.98 -1.57 -4.16
C PHE A 50 11.30 -0.78 -4.06
N ALA A 51 11.49 -0.04 -2.96
CA ALA A 51 12.71 0.71 -2.72
C ALA A 51 13.95 -0.21 -2.55
N GLU A 52 13.81 -1.38 -1.92
CA GLU A 52 14.88 -2.38 -1.78
C GLU A 52 15.45 -2.86 -3.13
N VAL A 53 14.64 -2.81 -4.20
CA VAL A 53 15.06 -3.17 -5.57
C VAL A 53 15.29 -1.95 -6.48
N GLY A 54 15.30 -0.74 -5.91
CA GLY A 54 15.52 0.51 -6.64
C GLY A 54 14.42 0.81 -7.67
N PHE A 55 13.15 0.52 -7.35
CA PHE A 55 12.01 0.85 -8.19
C PHE A 55 11.20 2.00 -7.60
N ASP A 56 11.07 3.09 -8.35
CA ASP A 56 10.45 4.35 -7.92
C ASP A 56 9.28 4.80 -8.81
N LEU A 57 9.04 4.13 -9.94
CA LEU A 57 7.92 4.39 -10.85
C LEU A 57 6.59 3.85 -10.29
N ILE A 58 6.19 4.37 -9.14
CA ILE A 58 5.01 3.92 -8.39
C ILE A 58 3.88 4.95 -8.39
N LYS A 59 2.64 4.45 -8.37
CA LYS A 59 1.44 5.22 -7.99
C LYS A 59 0.77 4.53 -6.82
N ILE A 60 0.14 5.30 -5.93
CA ILE A 60 -0.53 4.75 -4.74
C ILE A 60 -2.04 4.98 -4.89
N SER A 61 -2.81 3.98 -4.49
CA SER A 61 -4.25 4.12 -4.26
C SER A 61 -4.63 3.43 -2.95
N VAL A 62 -5.30 4.16 -2.08
CA VAL A 62 -5.92 3.67 -0.85
C VAL A 62 -7.44 3.64 -1.06
N LYS A 63 -8.10 2.58 -0.56
CA LYS A 63 -9.55 2.40 -0.71
C LYS A 63 -10.15 1.90 0.60
N ALA A 64 -11.15 2.64 1.11
CA ALA A 64 -12.03 2.24 2.19
C ALA A 64 -13.48 2.51 1.79
N SER A 65 -14.42 1.78 2.39
CA SER A 65 -15.86 2.00 2.16
C SER A 65 -16.40 3.20 2.93
N SER A 66 -15.74 3.59 4.02
CA SER A 66 -16.08 4.77 4.82
C SER A 66 -15.50 6.02 4.17
N VAL A 67 -16.37 6.97 3.82
CA VAL A 67 -15.95 8.26 3.24
C VAL A 67 -15.07 9.06 4.21
N PRO A 68 -15.38 9.18 5.52
CA PRO A 68 -14.49 9.85 6.47
C PRO A 68 -13.05 9.28 6.45
N ILE A 69 -12.91 7.95 6.50
CA ILE A 69 -11.58 7.28 6.48
C ILE A 69 -10.84 7.54 5.16
N MET A 70 -11.56 7.70 4.04
CA MET A 70 -10.95 7.98 2.74
C MET A 70 -10.40 9.41 2.61
N ILE A 71 -10.88 10.34 3.43
CA ILE A 71 -10.51 11.77 3.38
C ILE A 71 -9.39 12.09 4.36
N GLU A 72 -9.43 11.45 5.53
CA GLU A 72 -8.43 11.57 6.60
C GLU A 72 -7.08 10.97 6.20
#